data_AF-A0A6P5KA39-F1
#
_entry.id   AF-A0A6P5KA39-F1
#
_cell.length_a   1.000
_cell.length_b   1.000
_cell.length_c   1.000
_cell.angle_alpha   90.00
_cell.angle_beta   90.00
_cell.angle_gamma   90.00
#
_symmetry.space_group_name_H-M   'P 1'
#
loop_
_entity.id
_entity.type
_entity.pdbx_description
1 polymer ?
#
loop_
_entity_poly.entity_id
_entity_poly.type
_entity_poly.pdbx_seq_one_letter_code
_entity_poly.pdbx_strand_id
1 'polypeptide(L)'
;MEDTKYISLIKKEEEEEEEEGEVYMPSKILHPQVVAVTGAPPSGVNVPDEPEATLPPGELPVIQEIIDTLPLLDILRISAVLEDTLDQLSILNYIMPVPFERKTDSTRKSSKEMNVVIQRLERLQTCILKQRKSGSVAESGGSKLIHQVLPEKHEDKMEDFISKRPVRQTVLTLENLGKVQIDRDYASKILKETVNEMQELGTFTSLLKALDKEKEKKANFCKAIAREENMKKQIKSLQKELQDIKNQRQVEAQGQNEYIANLKDQLQELKAKTNMESRYVKKNTDLQIAQTQKKCNKNEEVLLEEIDKLRLKIEEEVRVHLEIESFLKKEQQKLEEKLEYWMEKYDKDTEMKQNELNSLKSAKASDLATLQDLAKQLREFEQVIIEDRLEKEKARKKIDQDALELKSIIKLQAWWRGTMVRRELGNFKMPKKEKDNGKGAKGKGKKQRQKRR
;
A
#
# COMPACT_ATOMS: atom_id res chain seq x y z
N MET A 1 -13.66 -39.84 -22.48
CA MET A 1 -14.33 -38.78 -23.28
C MET A 1 -15.31 -37.94 -22.44
N GLU A 2 -15.40 -38.16 -21.13
CA GLU A 2 -16.31 -37.40 -20.25
C GLU A 2 -15.58 -36.26 -19.50
N ASP A 3 -14.26 -36.34 -19.33
CA ASP A 3 -13.47 -35.32 -18.60
C ASP A 3 -13.31 -33.99 -19.34
N THR A 4 -13.42 -33.98 -20.67
CA THR A 4 -13.35 -32.75 -21.48
C THR A 4 -14.60 -31.88 -21.38
N LYS A 5 -15.73 -32.45 -20.93
CA LYS A 5 -17.00 -31.71 -20.83
C LYS A 5 -17.10 -30.90 -19.53
N TYR A 6 -16.52 -31.42 -18.44
CA TYR A 6 -16.46 -30.70 -17.16
C TYR A 6 -15.51 -29.50 -17.19
N ILE A 7 -14.38 -29.62 -17.88
CA ILE A 7 -13.42 -28.51 -18.03
C ILE A 7 -14.00 -27.37 -18.88
N SER A 8 -14.88 -27.68 -19.84
CA SER A 8 -15.57 -26.66 -20.65
C SER A 8 -16.69 -25.92 -19.93
N LEU A 9 -17.29 -26.53 -18.89
CA LEU A 9 -18.33 -25.89 -18.08
C LEU A 9 -17.72 -24.93 -17.05
N ILE A 10 -16.59 -25.31 -16.44
CA ILE A 10 -15.88 -24.46 -15.47
C ILE A 10 -15.29 -23.21 -16.15
N LYS A 11 -14.75 -23.34 -17.37
CA LYS A 11 -14.28 -22.18 -18.14
C LYS A 11 -15.38 -21.24 -18.62
N LYS A 12 -16.62 -21.73 -18.73
CA LYS A 12 -17.76 -20.91 -19.18
C LYS A 12 -18.42 -20.17 -18.02
N GLU A 13 -18.36 -20.73 -16.82
CA GLU A 13 -18.78 -20.05 -15.59
C GLU A 13 -17.73 -19.01 -15.13
N GLU A 14 -16.43 -19.20 -15.40
CA GLU A 14 -15.41 -18.19 -15.13
C GLU A 14 -15.46 -16.99 -16.11
N GLU A 15 -16.00 -17.14 -17.32
CA GLU A 15 -16.20 -16.01 -18.27
C GLU A 15 -17.51 -15.23 -18.02
N GLU A 16 -18.51 -15.79 -17.32
CA GLU A 16 -19.78 -15.09 -17.02
C GLU A 16 -19.75 -14.29 -15.69
N GLU A 17 -18.74 -14.46 -14.82
CA GLU A 17 -18.60 -13.66 -13.58
C GLU A 17 -17.69 -12.42 -13.70
N GLU A 18 -17.05 -12.16 -14.84
CA GLU A 18 -16.22 -10.95 -15.06
C GLU A 18 -16.96 -9.78 -15.73
N GLU A 19 -18.24 -9.91 -16.07
CA GLU A 19 -18.98 -8.88 -16.81
C GLU A 19 -20.02 -8.09 -16.00
N GLU A 20 -19.81 -7.84 -14.71
CA GLU A 20 -20.60 -6.82 -13.99
C GLU A 20 -19.75 -5.97 -13.05
N GLY A 21 -19.22 -4.85 -13.56
CA GLY A 21 -18.61 -3.87 -12.65
C GLY A 21 -17.78 -2.71 -13.20
N GLU A 22 -18.11 -2.07 -14.32
CA GLU A 22 -17.58 -0.72 -14.59
C GLU A 22 -18.65 0.22 -15.16
N VAL A 23 -19.40 0.88 -14.26
CA VAL A 23 -20.14 2.09 -14.61
C VAL A 23 -19.14 3.26 -14.63
N TYR A 24 -18.51 3.46 -15.77
CA TYR A 24 -17.66 4.61 -16.05
C TYR A 24 -18.54 5.86 -16.21
N MET A 25 -18.68 6.65 -15.14
CA MET A 25 -19.32 7.96 -15.22
C MET A 25 -18.34 8.97 -15.84
N PRO A 26 -18.66 9.59 -16.99
CA PRO A 26 -17.77 10.55 -17.61
C PRO A 26 -17.77 11.84 -16.79
N SER A 27 -16.63 12.12 -16.14
CA SER A 27 -16.37 13.41 -15.51
C SER A 27 -16.32 14.49 -16.58
N LYS A 28 -17.41 15.26 -16.68
CA LYS A 28 -17.48 16.48 -17.48
C LYS A 28 -16.48 17.48 -16.91
N ILE A 29 -15.36 17.65 -17.61
CA ILE A 29 -14.45 18.78 -17.44
C ILE A 29 -15.23 20.02 -17.89
N LEU A 30 -15.76 20.80 -16.94
CA LEU A 30 -16.19 22.16 -17.23
C LEU A 30 -14.95 23.04 -17.41
N HIS A 31 -14.68 23.42 -18.66
CA HIS A 31 -13.92 24.63 -18.93
C HIS A 31 -14.64 25.83 -18.30
N PRO A 32 -13.94 26.76 -17.62
CA PRO A 32 -14.49 28.06 -17.31
C PRO A 32 -14.60 28.84 -18.61
N GLN A 33 -15.81 28.94 -19.16
CA GLN A 33 -16.12 29.89 -20.21
C GLN A 33 -16.14 31.29 -19.57
N VAL A 34 -15.05 32.02 -19.80
CA VAL A 34 -14.97 33.46 -19.56
C VAL A 34 -16.04 34.16 -20.40
N VAL A 35 -17.09 34.63 -19.73
CA VAL A 35 -18.07 35.57 -20.29
C VAL A 35 -17.40 36.94 -20.33
N ALA A 36 -17.03 37.38 -21.54
CA ALA A 36 -16.65 38.75 -21.79
C ALA A 36 -17.88 39.65 -21.64
N VAL A 37 -17.96 40.39 -20.52
CA VAL A 37 -18.87 41.53 -20.38
C VAL A 37 -18.06 42.77 -20.76
N THR A 38 -18.19 43.19 -22.01
CA THR A 38 -17.71 44.48 -22.49
C THR A 38 -18.62 45.59 -21.96
N GLY A 39 -18.23 46.20 -20.85
CA GLY A 39 -18.75 47.50 -20.42
C GLY A 39 -17.86 48.61 -20.98
N ALA A 40 -18.31 49.24 -22.07
CA ALA A 40 -17.69 50.43 -22.63
C ALA A 40 -17.84 51.63 -21.68
N PRO A 41 -16.89 52.59 -21.69
CA PRO A 41 -16.88 53.74 -20.78
C PRO A 41 -17.92 54.78 -21.24
N PRO A 42 -18.58 55.51 -20.33
CA PRO A 42 -19.39 56.65 -20.73
C PRO A 42 -18.48 57.78 -21.21
N SER A 43 -18.70 58.10 -22.48
CA SER A 43 -18.21 59.25 -23.21
C SER A 43 -18.39 60.55 -22.42
N GLY A 44 -17.39 61.42 -22.52
CA GLY A 44 -17.40 62.76 -21.98
C GLY A 44 -18.62 63.54 -22.49
N VAL A 45 -19.38 64.07 -21.54
CA VAL A 45 -20.38 65.09 -21.82
C VAL A 45 -19.63 66.41 -21.96
N ASN A 46 -19.48 66.84 -23.21
CA ASN A 46 -19.26 68.22 -23.57
C ASN A 46 -20.50 69.02 -23.13
N VAL A 47 -20.33 69.92 -22.17
CA VAL A 47 -21.20 71.10 -22.01
C VAL A 47 -20.35 72.30 -22.45
N PRO A 48 -20.76 73.04 -23.49
CA PRO A 48 -20.12 74.29 -23.86
C PRO A 48 -20.59 75.38 -22.89
N ASP A 49 -19.72 75.80 -21.99
CA ASP A 49 -19.92 77.09 -21.31
C ASP A 49 -19.41 78.19 -22.25
N GLU A 50 -20.37 78.90 -22.84
CA GLU A 50 -20.12 80.18 -23.49
C GLU A 50 -19.46 81.15 -22.52
N PRO A 51 -18.53 82.00 -23.00
CA PRO A 51 -17.92 83.02 -22.17
C PRO A 51 -18.96 84.09 -21.86
N GLU A 52 -19.41 84.11 -20.60
CA GLU A 52 -20.19 85.20 -20.03
C GLU A 52 -19.34 86.48 -20.11
N ALA A 53 -19.70 87.32 -21.09
CA ALA A 53 -19.18 88.66 -21.30
C ALA A 53 -19.43 89.51 -20.06
N THR A 54 -18.51 89.45 -19.10
CA THR A 54 -18.48 90.39 -17.99
C THR A 54 -17.85 91.66 -18.53
N LEU A 55 -18.73 92.63 -18.78
CA LEU A 55 -18.44 94.01 -19.16
C LEU A 55 -17.19 94.53 -18.44
N PRO A 56 -16.28 95.21 -19.16
CA PRO A 56 -15.15 95.87 -18.51
C PRO A 56 -15.71 96.82 -17.46
N PRO A 57 -15.24 96.79 -16.20
CA PRO A 57 -15.59 97.86 -15.28
C PRO A 57 -15.10 99.14 -15.93
N GLY A 58 -16.07 100.02 -16.22
CA GLY A 58 -15.82 101.28 -16.90
C GLY A 58 -14.56 101.90 -16.34
N GLU A 59 -13.61 102.17 -17.24
CA GLU A 59 -12.58 103.16 -17.03
C GLU A 59 -13.32 104.45 -16.66
N LEU A 60 -13.51 104.66 -15.35
CA LEU A 60 -13.68 105.98 -14.83
C LEU A 60 -12.46 106.74 -15.32
N PRO A 61 -12.67 107.90 -15.95
CA PRO A 61 -11.64 108.60 -16.67
C PRO A 61 -10.41 108.68 -15.77
N VAL A 62 -9.26 108.27 -16.30
CA VAL A 62 -7.98 108.77 -15.83
C VAL A 62 -8.12 110.28 -15.95
N ILE A 63 -8.54 110.93 -14.86
CA ILE A 63 -8.27 112.33 -14.66
C ILE A 63 -6.76 112.34 -14.56
N GLN A 64 -6.13 112.58 -15.70
CA GLN A 64 -4.81 113.16 -15.74
C GLN A 64 -5.02 114.49 -15.00
N GLU A 65 -4.80 114.48 -13.69
CA GLU A 65 -4.76 115.68 -12.88
C GLU A 65 -3.55 116.45 -13.38
N ILE A 66 -3.81 117.24 -14.42
CA ILE A 66 -3.08 118.46 -14.67
C ILE A 66 -3.11 119.19 -13.32
N ILE A 67 -1.93 119.35 -12.73
CA ILE A 67 -1.73 120.18 -11.54
C ILE A 67 -1.95 121.61 -12.01
N ASP A 68 -3.21 121.98 -12.21
CA ASP A 68 -3.62 123.36 -12.26
C ASP A 68 -3.70 123.78 -10.80
N THR A 69 -2.78 124.65 -10.41
CA THR A 69 -2.82 125.30 -9.11
C THR A 69 -4.23 125.81 -8.88
N LEU A 70 -4.86 125.33 -7.80
CA LEU A 70 -6.23 125.71 -7.47
C LEU A 70 -6.32 127.24 -7.36
N PRO A 71 -7.42 127.87 -7.80
CA PRO A 71 -7.62 129.30 -7.59
C PRO A 71 -7.43 129.66 -6.11
N LEU A 72 -6.73 130.77 -5.82
CA LEU A 72 -6.38 131.17 -4.45
C LEU A 72 -7.58 131.22 -3.48
N LEU A 73 -8.76 131.59 -4.00
CA LEU A 73 -10.00 131.62 -3.22
C LEU A 73 -10.49 130.21 -2.83
N ASP A 74 -10.29 129.23 -3.70
CA ASP A 74 -10.65 127.84 -3.46
C ASP A 74 -9.62 127.18 -2.52
N ILE A 75 -8.33 127.51 -2.65
CA ILE A 75 -7.27 127.11 -1.70
C ILE A 75 -7.61 127.56 -0.28
N LEU A 76 -8.05 128.81 -0.11
CA LEU A 76 -8.41 129.35 1.20
C LEU A 76 -9.67 128.69 1.78
N ARG A 77 -10.69 128.47 0.94
CA ARG A 77 -11.94 127.80 1.34
C ARG A 77 -11.69 126.33 1.74
N ILE A 78 -10.95 125.59 0.93
CA ILE A 78 -10.66 124.17 1.19
C ILE A 78 -9.69 124.05 2.37
N SER A 79 -8.70 124.94 2.51
CA SER A 79 -7.77 124.94 3.65
C SER A 79 -8.53 125.16 4.96
N ALA A 80 -9.44 126.14 5.01
CA ALA A 80 -10.24 126.41 6.20
C ALA A 80 -11.12 125.21 6.60
N VAL A 81 -11.67 124.49 5.62
CA VAL A 81 -12.43 123.26 5.88
C VAL A 81 -11.52 122.14 6.36
N LEU A 82 -10.36 121.94 5.75
CA LEU A 82 -9.41 120.90 6.17
C LEU A 82 -8.81 121.18 7.57
N GLU A 83 -8.53 122.44 7.89
CA GLU A 83 -8.12 122.89 9.23
C GLU A 83 -9.22 122.64 10.26
N ASP A 84 -10.48 122.98 9.97
CA ASP A 84 -11.62 122.65 10.83
C ASP A 84 -11.75 121.12 11.02
N THR A 85 -11.56 120.32 9.96
CA THR A 85 -11.56 118.85 10.12
C THR A 85 -10.39 118.34 10.94
N LEU A 86 -9.23 118.99 10.89
CA LEU A 86 -8.03 118.64 11.66
C LEU A 86 -8.20 119.00 13.12
N ASP A 87 -8.85 120.13 13.41
CA ASP A 87 -9.27 120.54 14.74
C ASP A 87 -10.33 119.57 15.30
N GLN A 88 -11.31 119.17 14.50
CA GLN A 88 -12.29 118.15 14.86
C GLN A 88 -11.66 116.77 15.10
N LEU A 89 -10.66 116.36 14.29
CA LEU A 89 -9.89 115.14 14.52
C LEU A 89 -9.00 115.24 15.77
N SER A 90 -8.58 116.44 16.14
CA SER A 90 -7.85 116.71 17.38
C SER A 90 -8.80 116.64 18.58
N ILE A 91 -10.01 117.19 18.48
CA ILE A 91 -11.08 117.04 19.46
C ILE A 91 -11.46 115.56 19.64
N LEU A 92 -11.56 114.80 18.54
CA LEU A 92 -11.82 113.36 18.59
C LEU A 92 -10.74 112.59 19.37
N ASN A 93 -9.48 113.02 19.30
CA ASN A 93 -8.39 112.48 20.11
C ASN A 93 -8.60 112.74 21.62
N TYR A 94 -9.13 113.91 21.97
CA TYR A 94 -9.43 114.28 23.36
C TYR A 94 -10.67 113.55 23.91
N ILE A 95 -11.65 113.26 23.06
CA ILE A 95 -12.88 112.54 23.44
C ILE A 95 -12.63 111.03 23.52
N MET A 96 -11.70 110.50 22.73
CA MET A 96 -11.41 109.07 22.63
C MET A 96 -9.92 108.76 22.90
N PRO A 97 -9.39 109.04 24.10
CA PRO A 97 -8.03 108.67 24.45
C PRO A 97 -7.93 107.16 24.65
N VAL A 98 -7.08 106.48 23.87
CA VAL A 98 -6.75 105.07 24.11
C VAL A 98 -6.08 104.95 25.49
N PRO A 99 -6.60 104.14 26.44
CA PRO A 99 -6.04 104.04 27.78
C PRO A 99 -4.74 103.21 27.85
N PHE A 100 -3.84 103.30 26.87
CA PHE A 100 -2.63 102.46 26.81
C PHE A 100 -1.31 103.18 27.10
N GLU A 101 -1.30 104.47 27.46
CA GLU A 101 -0.01 105.16 27.69
C GLU A 101 0.38 105.39 29.16
N ARG A 102 -0.26 104.71 30.12
CA ARG A 102 0.26 104.62 31.50
C ARG A 102 0.01 103.27 32.12
N LYS A 103 0.96 102.33 31.96
CA LYS A 103 1.33 101.27 32.93
C LYS A 103 2.29 100.27 32.26
N THR A 104 3.56 100.63 32.17
CA THR A 104 4.66 99.67 31.92
C THR A 104 5.12 98.93 33.19
N ASP A 105 4.49 99.15 34.35
CA ASP A 105 5.01 98.65 35.64
C ASP A 105 4.12 97.62 36.37
N SER A 106 3.59 96.60 35.69
CA SER A 106 2.95 95.46 36.39
C SER A 106 3.07 94.11 35.64
N THR A 107 4.30 93.72 35.30
CA THR A 107 4.63 92.40 34.73
C THR A 107 4.69 91.28 35.80
N ARG A 108 3.68 91.17 36.69
CA ARG A 108 3.68 90.12 37.73
C ARG A 108 2.34 89.42 37.99
N LYS A 109 1.35 89.56 37.10
CA LYS A 109 0.04 88.87 37.26
C LYS A 109 -0.36 87.92 36.12
N SER A 110 0.40 87.79 35.02
CA SER A 110 0.08 86.87 33.91
C SER A 110 0.58 85.42 34.10
N SER A 111 1.59 85.16 34.95
CA SER A 111 2.15 83.79 35.05
C SER A 111 1.21 82.78 35.72
N LYS A 112 0.24 83.23 36.55
CA LYS A 112 -0.72 82.35 37.21
C LYS A 112 -1.75 81.78 36.23
N GLU A 113 -2.18 82.55 35.24
CA GLU A 113 -3.16 82.08 34.25
C GLU A 113 -2.52 81.14 33.22
N MET A 114 -1.29 81.44 32.80
CA MET A 114 -0.52 80.59 31.88
C MET A 114 -0.20 79.22 32.49
N ASN A 115 0.13 79.17 33.79
CA ASN A 115 0.37 77.92 34.51
C ASN A 115 -0.90 77.07 34.67
N VAL A 116 -2.08 77.69 34.83
CA VAL A 116 -3.37 76.98 34.90
C VAL A 116 -3.77 76.38 33.54
N VAL A 117 -3.43 77.05 32.43
CA VAL A 117 -3.68 76.54 31.08
C VAL A 117 -2.75 75.37 30.75
N ILE A 118 -1.47 75.45 31.13
CA ILE A 118 -0.49 74.35 30.95
C ILE A 118 -0.92 73.13 31.76
N GLN A 119 -1.32 73.31 33.02
CA GLN A 119 -1.78 72.21 33.88
C GLN A 119 -3.09 71.55 33.37
N ARG A 120 -3.95 72.29 32.66
CA ARG A 120 -5.14 71.73 32.00
C ARG A 120 -4.80 70.93 30.73
N LEU A 121 -3.83 71.39 29.94
CA LEU A 121 -3.35 70.69 28.74
C LEU A 121 -2.68 69.36 29.08
N GLU A 122 -1.87 69.32 30.14
CA GLU A 122 -1.24 68.08 30.63
C GLU A 122 -2.29 67.07 31.14
N ARG A 123 -3.32 67.54 31.84
CA ARG A 123 -4.44 66.68 32.29
C ARG A 123 -5.23 66.10 31.12
N LEU A 124 -5.50 66.87 30.07
CA LEU A 124 -6.15 66.37 28.84
C LEU A 124 -5.29 65.33 28.10
N GLN A 125 -3.97 65.57 28.03
CA GLN A 125 -3.03 64.66 27.38
C GLN A 125 -2.93 63.31 28.11
N THR A 126 -2.97 63.31 29.45
CA THR A 126 -3.00 62.08 30.26
C THR A 126 -4.33 61.31 30.14
N CYS A 127 -5.47 61.98 29.97
CA CYS A 127 -6.76 61.31 29.73
C CYS A 127 -6.82 60.63 28.36
N ILE A 128 -6.31 61.28 27.31
CA ILE A 128 -6.27 60.72 25.94
C ILE A 128 -5.33 59.50 25.87
N LEU A 129 -4.21 59.52 26.61
CA LEU A 129 -3.30 58.37 26.68
C LEU A 129 -3.88 57.17 27.43
N LYS A 130 -4.74 57.38 28.44
CA LYS A 130 -5.39 56.29 29.18
C LYS A 130 -6.49 55.58 28.36
N GLN A 131 -7.22 56.31 27.52
CA GLN A 131 -8.20 55.72 26.60
C GLN A 131 -7.56 54.88 25.49
N ARG A 132 -6.31 55.16 25.12
CA ARG A 132 -5.59 54.43 24.06
C ARG A 132 -4.97 53.10 24.50
N LYS A 133 -4.89 52.83 25.81
CA LYS A 133 -4.23 51.64 26.37
C LYS A 133 -5.18 50.53 26.83
N SER A 134 -6.50 50.73 26.80
CA SER A 134 -7.48 49.74 27.26
C SER A 134 -8.20 48.98 26.14
N GLY A 135 -7.62 48.90 24.94
CA GLY A 135 -8.22 48.21 23.79
C GLY A 135 -7.25 47.25 23.11
N SER A 136 -7.04 46.07 23.70
CA SER A 136 -6.66 44.82 23.01
C SER A 136 -6.41 43.70 24.03
N VAL A 137 -7.31 42.70 24.11
CA VAL A 137 -7.07 41.27 23.81
C VAL A 137 -8.39 40.51 24.08
N ALA A 138 -8.66 39.55 23.20
CA ALA A 138 -9.79 38.62 23.05
C ALA A 138 -10.20 37.86 24.35
N GLU A 139 -11.38 37.24 24.51
CA GLU A 139 -12.07 36.31 23.62
C GLU A 139 -13.59 36.25 23.83
N SER A 140 -14.24 35.72 22.80
CA SER A 140 -15.66 35.43 22.60
C SER A 140 -16.15 34.24 23.43
N GLY A 141 -17.38 34.35 23.96
CA GLY A 141 -18.08 33.26 24.64
C GLY A 141 -19.59 33.52 24.77
N GLY A 142 -20.33 33.29 23.69
CA GLY A 142 -21.64 32.62 23.68
C GLY A 142 -22.83 33.14 24.51
N SER A 143 -23.83 33.61 23.75
CA SER A 143 -25.27 33.26 23.88
C SER A 143 -26.16 33.97 24.91
N LYS A 144 -27.14 34.71 24.35
CA LYS A 144 -28.57 34.82 24.71
C LYS A 144 -28.92 35.11 26.18
N LEU A 145 -29.66 36.21 26.44
CA LEU A 145 -31.13 36.24 26.45
C LEU A 145 -31.64 37.60 27.03
N ILE A 146 -32.65 38.16 26.35
CA ILE A 146 -33.85 38.80 26.94
C ILE A 146 -33.84 40.27 27.45
N HIS A 147 -34.86 40.97 26.93
CA HIS A 147 -35.62 42.15 27.39
C HIS A 147 -35.01 43.56 27.30
N GLN A 148 -35.48 44.28 26.28
CA GLN A 148 -36.51 45.32 26.40
C GLN A 148 -36.34 46.30 27.57
N VAL A 149 -36.13 47.58 27.25
CA VAL A 149 -36.90 48.76 27.68
C VAL A 149 -36.08 50.02 27.31
N LEU A 150 -36.64 50.80 26.39
CA LEU A 150 -36.38 52.24 26.19
C LEU A 150 -37.25 53.00 27.22
N PRO A 151 -37.04 54.28 27.61
CA PRO A 151 -35.96 55.26 27.35
C PRO A 151 -35.38 55.89 28.64
N GLU A 152 -34.25 56.59 28.56
CA GLU A 152 -34.13 57.85 29.31
C GLU A 152 -33.12 58.82 28.70
N LYS A 153 -33.58 60.06 28.54
CA LYS A 153 -32.82 61.22 28.07
C LYS A 153 -31.89 61.68 29.18
N HIS A 154 -30.64 62.01 28.86
CA HIS A 154 -29.91 63.06 29.58
C HIS A 154 -29.11 63.90 28.59
N GLU A 155 -29.66 65.08 28.34
CA GLU A 155 -28.98 66.26 27.83
C GLU A 155 -27.99 66.72 28.89
N ASP A 156 -26.70 66.85 28.55
CA ASP A 156 -25.74 67.45 29.50
C ASP A 156 -24.46 67.92 28.81
N LYS A 157 -24.53 68.95 27.94
CA LYS A 157 -23.35 69.74 27.48
C LYS A 157 -23.71 71.18 27.06
N MET A 158 -24.50 71.90 27.86
CA MET A 158 -24.83 73.30 27.57
C MET A 158 -24.37 74.33 28.62
N GLU A 159 -23.40 73.99 29.48
CA GLU A 159 -22.97 74.86 30.59
C GLU A 159 -21.53 75.38 30.55
N ASP A 160 -20.83 75.30 29.42
CA ASP A 160 -19.43 75.79 29.31
C ASP A 160 -19.23 76.99 28.36
N PHE A 161 -20.33 77.57 27.83
CA PHE A 161 -20.27 78.60 26.78
C PHE A 161 -20.60 80.03 27.20
N ILE A 162 -21.08 80.27 28.43
CA ILE A 162 -21.61 81.60 28.80
C ILE A 162 -20.53 82.54 29.41
N SER A 163 -19.45 82.03 30.00
CA SER A 163 -18.42 82.87 30.66
C SER A 163 -17.32 83.44 29.74
N LYS A 164 -17.28 83.11 28.44
CA LYS A 164 -16.22 83.58 27.50
C LYS A 164 -16.63 84.75 26.60
N ARG A 165 -17.91 85.14 26.59
CA ARG A 165 -18.42 86.25 25.78
C ARG A 165 -17.96 87.65 26.23
N PRO A 166 -17.91 88.03 27.52
CA PRO A 166 -17.59 89.41 27.88
C PRO A 166 -16.14 89.75 27.56
N VAL A 167 -15.20 88.82 27.77
CA VAL A 167 -13.75 89.03 27.56
C VAL A 167 -13.40 89.21 26.08
N ARG A 168 -13.99 88.41 25.18
CA ARG A 168 -13.76 88.55 23.73
C ARG A 168 -14.35 89.83 23.16
N GLN A 169 -15.53 90.25 23.64
CA GLN A 169 -16.11 91.54 23.26
C GLN A 169 -15.27 92.72 23.75
N THR A 170 -14.70 92.66 24.96
CA THR A 170 -13.80 93.70 25.48
C THR A 170 -12.43 93.76 24.77
N VAL A 171 -11.89 92.63 24.29
CA VAL A 171 -10.61 92.62 23.54
C VAL A 171 -10.79 93.11 22.10
N LEU A 172 -11.86 92.68 21.43
CA LEU A 172 -12.20 93.16 20.08
C LEU A 172 -12.51 94.67 20.10
N THR A 173 -13.13 95.19 21.15
CA THR A 173 -13.35 96.63 21.29
C THR A 173 -12.06 97.42 21.56
N LEU A 174 -11.08 96.84 22.25
CA LEU A 174 -9.78 97.49 22.47
C LEU A 174 -8.90 97.49 21.21
N GLU A 175 -8.86 96.38 20.46
CA GLU A 175 -8.14 96.30 19.17
C GLU A 175 -8.79 97.22 18.11
N ASN A 176 -10.13 97.27 18.06
CA ASN A 176 -10.86 98.20 17.20
C ASN A 176 -10.58 99.66 17.59
N LEU A 177 -10.54 99.97 18.89
CA LEU A 177 -10.21 101.31 19.39
C LEU A 177 -8.77 101.71 19.03
N GLY A 178 -7.81 100.78 19.17
CA GLY A 178 -6.42 100.99 18.76
C GLY A 178 -6.28 101.20 17.25
N LYS A 179 -7.00 100.43 16.43
CA LYS A 179 -7.05 100.64 14.98
C LYS A 179 -7.64 102.00 14.63
N VAL A 180 -8.75 102.39 15.24
CA VAL A 180 -9.39 103.70 15.01
C VAL A 180 -8.43 104.84 15.37
N GLN A 181 -7.64 104.70 16.42
CA GLN A 181 -6.62 105.69 16.77
C GLN A 181 -5.49 105.77 15.73
N ILE A 182 -4.99 104.62 15.26
CA ILE A 182 -3.96 104.58 14.21
C ILE A 182 -4.50 105.18 12.90
N ASP A 183 -5.74 104.86 12.53
CA ASP A 183 -6.40 105.39 11.34
C ASP A 183 -6.64 106.91 11.47
N ARG A 184 -6.99 107.39 12.68
CA ARG A 184 -7.13 108.83 13.01
C ARG A 184 -5.78 109.55 12.91
N ASP A 185 -4.73 109.00 13.51
CA ASP A 185 -3.38 109.57 13.48
C ASP A 185 -2.85 109.65 12.04
N TYR A 186 -3.11 108.60 11.25
CA TYR A 186 -2.77 108.55 9.82
C TYR A 186 -3.55 109.59 9.01
N ALA A 187 -4.88 109.71 9.21
CA ALA A 187 -5.71 110.73 8.56
C ALA A 187 -5.29 112.15 8.96
N SER A 188 -5.04 112.39 10.26
CA SER A 188 -4.56 113.68 10.76
C SER A 188 -3.20 114.05 10.16
N LYS A 189 -2.29 113.09 10.00
CA LYS A 189 -0.99 113.30 9.36
C LYS A 189 -1.13 113.67 7.87
N ILE A 190 -1.95 112.93 7.12
CA ILE A 190 -2.18 113.21 5.69
C ILE A 190 -2.86 114.56 5.49
N LEU A 191 -3.87 114.88 6.31
CA LEU A 191 -4.58 116.15 6.23
C LEU A 191 -3.68 117.33 6.59
N LYS A 192 -2.80 117.19 7.61
CA LYS A 192 -1.75 118.18 7.92
C LYS A 192 -0.80 118.38 6.75
N GLU A 193 -0.31 117.30 6.16
CA GLU A 193 0.59 117.34 5.00
C GLU A 193 -0.10 117.98 3.79
N THR A 194 -1.40 117.76 3.60
CA THR A 194 -2.19 118.33 2.49
C THR A 194 -2.51 119.81 2.71
N VAL A 195 -2.85 120.24 3.95
CA VAL A 195 -3.06 121.66 4.28
C VAL A 195 -1.78 122.46 4.07
N ASN A 196 -0.63 121.93 4.55
CA ASN A 196 0.66 122.57 4.34
C ASN A 196 1.02 122.64 2.84
N GLU A 197 0.84 121.54 2.08
CA GLU A 197 1.09 121.52 0.63
C GLU A 197 0.18 122.48 -0.14
N MET A 198 -1.07 122.64 0.30
CA MET A 198 -2.05 123.52 -0.34
C MET A 198 -1.82 125.00 0.01
N GLN A 199 -1.28 125.30 1.19
CA GLN A 199 -0.87 126.66 1.60
C GLN A 199 0.46 127.10 0.97
N GLU A 200 1.43 126.18 0.82
CA GLU A 200 2.77 126.49 0.32
C GLU A 200 2.86 126.44 -1.22
N LEU A 201 2.21 125.45 -1.84
CA LEU A 201 2.38 125.12 -3.26
C LEU A 201 1.05 125.14 -4.04
N GLY A 202 -0.10 125.22 -3.38
CA GLY A 202 -1.42 125.23 -4.02
C GLY A 202 -1.84 123.90 -4.66
N THR A 203 -1.27 122.78 -4.19
CA THR A 203 -1.46 121.44 -4.76
C THR A 203 -1.80 120.41 -3.67
N PHE A 204 -2.25 119.21 -4.06
CA PHE A 204 -2.71 118.16 -3.14
C PHE A 204 -2.12 116.77 -3.46
N THR A 205 -0.90 116.73 -3.99
CA THR A 205 -0.27 115.48 -4.46
C THR A 205 0.03 114.50 -3.32
N SER A 206 0.21 114.99 -2.09
CA SER A 206 0.39 114.17 -0.89
C SER A 206 -0.83 113.28 -0.62
N LEU A 207 -2.04 113.84 -0.73
CA LEU A 207 -3.30 113.10 -0.57
C LEU A 207 -3.46 112.03 -1.66
N LEU A 208 -3.11 112.36 -2.91
CA LEU A 208 -3.22 111.45 -4.04
C LEU A 208 -2.25 110.27 -3.92
N LYS A 209 -0.99 110.53 -3.54
CA LYS A 209 0.01 109.48 -3.26
C LYS A 209 -0.40 108.59 -2.09
N ALA A 210 -1.00 109.16 -1.04
CA ALA A 210 -1.51 108.39 0.09
C ALA A 210 -2.72 107.52 -0.30
N LEU A 211 -3.62 108.05 -1.15
CA LEU A 211 -4.75 107.32 -1.69
C LEU A 211 -4.30 106.14 -2.57
N ASP A 212 -3.31 106.35 -3.44
CA ASP A 212 -2.79 105.28 -4.31
C ASP A 212 -2.09 104.18 -3.52
N LYS A 213 -1.32 104.55 -2.47
CA LYS A 213 -0.75 103.57 -1.53
C LYS A 213 -1.83 102.78 -0.81
N GLU A 214 -2.94 103.40 -0.38
CA GLU A 214 -4.06 102.68 0.23
C GLU A 214 -4.81 101.78 -0.76
N LYS A 215 -5.00 102.23 -2.02
CA LYS A 215 -5.55 101.40 -3.09
C LYS A 215 -4.66 100.18 -3.37
N GLU A 216 -3.34 100.36 -3.41
CA GLU A 216 -2.38 99.27 -3.62
C GLU A 216 -2.39 98.27 -2.45
N LYS A 217 -2.38 98.76 -1.20
CA LYS A 217 -2.50 97.90 -0.01
C LYS A 217 -3.80 97.09 -0.05
N LYS A 218 -4.94 97.73 -0.33
CA LYS A 218 -6.24 97.05 -0.46
C LYS A 218 -6.21 95.99 -1.57
N ALA A 219 -5.63 96.29 -2.72
CA ALA A 219 -5.48 95.31 -3.81
C ALA A 219 -4.59 94.12 -3.39
N ASN A 220 -3.50 94.37 -2.67
CA ASN A 220 -2.62 93.32 -2.15
C ASN A 220 -3.31 92.45 -1.09
N PHE A 221 -4.13 93.03 -0.21
CA PHE A 221 -4.97 92.28 0.73
C PHE A 221 -5.99 91.40 0.00
N CYS A 222 -6.70 91.94 -0.99
CA CYS A 222 -7.64 91.15 -1.80
C CYS A 222 -6.93 89.98 -2.51
N LYS A 223 -5.74 90.21 -3.08
CA LYS A 223 -4.91 89.14 -3.66
C LYS A 223 -4.46 88.10 -2.64
N ALA A 224 -4.12 88.51 -1.42
CA ALA A 224 -3.74 87.59 -0.34
C ALA A 224 -4.92 86.73 0.11
N ILE A 225 -6.11 87.33 0.28
CA ILE A 225 -7.35 86.63 0.64
C ILE A 225 -7.72 85.61 -0.44
N ALA A 226 -7.71 86.01 -1.73
CA ALA A 226 -8.01 85.10 -2.83
C ALA A 226 -7.02 83.91 -2.90
N ARG A 227 -5.73 84.15 -2.62
CA ARG A 227 -4.73 83.07 -2.51
C ARG A 227 -5.02 82.14 -1.34
N GLU A 228 -5.33 82.68 -0.16
CA GLU A 228 -5.66 81.87 1.02
C GLU A 228 -6.91 81.01 0.78
N GLU A 229 -7.96 81.56 0.17
CA GLU A 229 -9.16 80.80 -0.18
C GLU A 229 -8.85 79.67 -1.17
N ASN A 230 -8.03 79.93 -2.19
CA ASN A 230 -7.61 78.91 -3.13
C ASN A 230 -6.78 77.82 -2.45
N MET A 231 -5.85 78.18 -1.55
CA MET A 231 -5.10 77.20 -0.75
C MET A 231 -6.02 76.38 0.16
N LYS A 232 -7.02 76.99 0.80
CA LYS A 232 -8.03 76.27 1.59
C LYS A 232 -8.84 75.29 0.74
N LYS A 233 -9.23 75.68 -0.48
CA LYS A 233 -9.90 74.79 -1.43
C LYS A 233 -9.01 73.60 -1.81
N GLN A 234 -7.73 73.84 -2.11
CA GLN A 234 -6.75 72.78 -2.41
C GLN A 234 -6.51 71.85 -1.22
N ILE A 235 -6.41 72.39 0.00
CA ILE A 235 -6.25 71.57 1.21
C ILE A 235 -7.50 70.68 1.40
N LYS A 236 -8.70 71.23 1.20
CA LYS A 236 -9.94 70.45 1.29
C LYS A 236 -10.02 69.35 0.22
N SER A 237 -9.60 69.63 -1.02
CA SER A 237 -9.60 68.61 -2.08
C SER A 237 -8.59 67.50 -1.78
N LEU A 238 -7.37 67.85 -1.37
CA LEU A 238 -6.34 66.88 -0.98
C LEU A 238 -6.76 66.05 0.25
N GLN A 239 -7.42 66.66 1.24
CA GLN A 239 -7.97 65.94 2.38
C GLN A 239 -9.05 64.93 1.96
N LYS A 240 -9.89 65.30 0.99
CA LYS A 240 -10.90 64.40 0.44
C LYS A 240 -10.25 63.25 -0.33
N GLU A 241 -9.29 63.53 -1.20
CA GLU A 241 -8.53 62.52 -1.94
C GLU A 241 -7.82 61.53 -1.00
N LEU A 242 -7.18 62.02 0.08
CA LEU A 242 -6.56 61.16 1.08
C LEU A 242 -7.59 60.25 1.79
N GLN A 243 -8.77 60.79 2.09
CA GLN A 243 -9.83 60.00 2.71
C GLN A 243 -10.38 58.96 1.73
N ASP A 244 -10.55 59.31 0.45
CA ASP A 244 -11.02 58.41 -0.60
C ASP A 244 -10.00 57.28 -0.83
N ILE A 245 -8.69 57.58 -0.93
CA ILE A 245 -7.63 56.57 -1.03
C ILE A 245 -7.62 55.66 0.19
N LYS A 246 -7.81 56.21 1.40
CA LYS A 246 -7.86 55.42 2.64
C LYS A 246 -9.04 54.45 2.64
N ASN A 247 -10.23 54.93 2.24
CA ASN A 247 -11.43 54.11 2.14
C ASN A 247 -11.24 53.01 1.07
N GLN A 248 -10.69 53.36 -0.10
CA GLN A 248 -10.41 52.42 -1.18
C GLN A 248 -9.46 51.31 -0.73
N ARG A 249 -8.33 51.67 -0.09
CA ARG A 249 -7.39 50.68 0.47
C ARG A 249 -8.03 49.81 1.54
N GLN A 250 -8.94 50.36 2.34
CA GLN A 250 -9.65 49.59 3.35
C GLN A 250 -10.60 48.56 2.73
N VAL A 251 -11.32 48.93 1.67
CA VAL A 251 -12.19 48.00 0.91
C VAL A 251 -11.35 46.92 0.23
N GLU A 252 -10.24 47.28 -0.39
CA GLU A 252 -9.31 46.31 -1.00
C GLU A 252 -8.75 45.32 0.03
N ALA A 253 -8.34 45.81 1.20
CA ALA A 253 -7.87 44.96 2.29
C ALA A 253 -8.97 44.02 2.83
N GLN A 254 -10.22 44.51 2.91
CA GLN A 254 -11.37 43.68 3.27
C GLN A 254 -11.63 42.61 2.22
N GLY A 255 -11.64 42.96 0.92
CA GLY A 255 -11.81 41.99 -0.17
C GLY A 255 -10.69 40.93 -0.22
N GLN A 256 -9.44 41.32 0.05
CA GLN A 256 -8.33 40.37 0.18
C GLN A 256 -8.52 39.44 1.38
N ASN A 257 -8.96 39.95 2.53
CA ASN A 257 -9.23 39.14 3.72
C ASN A 257 -10.39 38.15 3.49
N GLU A 258 -11.45 38.57 2.81
CA GLU A 258 -12.55 37.68 2.40
C GLU A 258 -12.07 36.60 1.44
N TYR A 259 -11.24 36.96 0.47
CA TYR A 259 -10.64 35.99 -0.45
C TYR A 259 -9.76 34.96 0.28
N ILE A 260 -8.94 35.41 1.24
CA ILE A 260 -8.15 34.53 2.10
C ILE A 260 -9.04 33.60 2.94
N ALA A 261 -10.16 34.10 3.47
CA ALA A 261 -11.11 33.28 4.21
C ALA A 261 -11.74 32.20 3.32
N ASN A 262 -12.21 32.56 2.13
CA ASN A 262 -12.76 31.60 1.16
C ASN A 262 -11.73 30.53 0.76
N LEU A 263 -10.48 30.90 0.54
CA LEU A 263 -9.41 29.94 0.23
C LEU A 263 -9.11 29.01 1.41
N LYS A 264 -9.15 29.50 2.65
CA LYS A 264 -8.98 28.66 3.85
C LYS A 264 -10.12 27.65 3.98
N ASP A 265 -11.36 28.09 3.74
CA ASP A 265 -12.53 27.23 3.79
C ASP A 265 -12.46 26.13 2.73
N GLN A 266 -12.10 26.48 1.48
CA GLN A 266 -11.88 25.50 0.40
C GLN A 266 -10.78 24.49 0.75
N LEU A 267 -9.67 24.95 1.33
CA LEU A 267 -8.58 24.07 1.74
C LEU A 267 -9.02 23.12 2.85
N GLN A 268 -9.78 23.62 3.83
CA GLN A 268 -10.32 22.80 4.92
C GLN A 268 -11.33 21.78 4.41
N GLU A 269 -12.21 22.17 3.47
CA GLU A 269 -13.16 21.28 2.82
C GLU A 269 -12.45 20.17 2.04
N LEU A 270 -11.45 20.52 1.20
CA LEU A 270 -10.64 19.55 0.47
C LEU A 270 -9.92 18.60 1.41
N LYS A 271 -9.31 19.11 2.49
CA LYS A 271 -8.65 18.27 3.50
C LYS A 271 -9.64 17.31 4.17
N ALA A 272 -10.86 17.75 4.48
CA ALA A 272 -11.89 16.89 5.04
C ALA A 272 -12.34 15.81 4.04
N LYS A 273 -12.59 16.19 2.79
CA LYS A 273 -12.96 15.28 1.69
C LYS A 273 -11.90 14.22 1.44
N THR A 274 -10.64 14.63 1.21
CA THR A 274 -9.53 13.69 0.99
C THR A 274 -9.31 12.74 2.19
N ASN A 275 -9.46 13.22 3.43
CA ASN A 275 -9.35 12.36 4.62
C ASN A 275 -10.51 11.37 4.76
N MET A 276 -11.71 11.73 4.31
CA MET A 276 -12.87 10.83 4.28
C MET A 276 -12.70 9.79 3.16
N GLU A 277 -12.33 10.22 1.96
CA GLU A 277 -12.05 9.37 0.80
C GLU A 277 -10.93 8.37 1.10
N SER A 278 -9.81 8.82 1.67
CA SER A 278 -8.70 7.94 2.06
C SER A 278 -9.15 6.86 3.05
N ARG A 279 -9.96 7.22 4.05
CA ARG A 279 -10.52 6.25 5.00
C ARG A 279 -11.50 5.29 4.35
N TYR A 280 -12.33 5.78 3.43
CA TYR A 280 -13.27 4.95 2.67
C TYR A 280 -12.52 3.94 1.80
N VAL A 281 -11.57 4.41 0.98
CA VAL A 281 -10.75 3.56 0.11
C VAL A 281 -10.03 2.51 0.93
N LYS A 282 -9.36 2.89 2.02
CA LYS A 282 -8.68 1.94 2.90
C LYS A 282 -9.63 0.88 3.46
N LYS A 283 -10.79 1.30 3.98
CA LYS A 283 -11.78 0.35 4.51
C LYS A 283 -12.32 -0.57 3.42
N ASN A 284 -12.54 -0.06 2.21
CA ASN A 284 -12.99 -0.84 1.07
C ASN A 284 -11.95 -1.89 0.65
N THR A 285 -10.68 -1.49 0.53
CA THR A 285 -9.58 -2.42 0.20
C THR A 285 -9.38 -3.47 1.30
N ASP A 286 -9.43 -3.06 2.58
CA ASP A 286 -9.31 -3.98 3.71
C ASP A 286 -10.45 -5.01 3.71
N LEU A 287 -11.68 -4.59 3.38
CA LEU A 287 -12.83 -5.49 3.24
C LEU A 287 -12.68 -6.45 2.07
N GLN A 288 -12.21 -5.98 0.91
CA GLN A 288 -11.93 -6.84 -0.24
C GLN A 288 -10.86 -7.88 0.09
N ILE A 289 -9.76 -7.47 0.71
CA ILE A 289 -8.69 -8.39 1.16
C ILE A 289 -9.26 -9.41 2.14
N ALA A 290 -10.03 -8.99 3.15
CA ALA A 290 -10.62 -9.90 4.13
C ALA A 290 -11.63 -10.87 3.49
N GLN A 291 -12.42 -10.42 2.53
CA GLN A 291 -13.37 -11.26 1.79
C GLN A 291 -12.63 -12.31 0.95
N THR A 292 -11.63 -11.90 0.18
CA THR A 292 -10.80 -12.80 -0.62
C THR A 292 -10.08 -13.80 0.27
N GLN A 293 -9.45 -13.35 1.35
CA GLN A 293 -8.80 -14.23 2.32
C GLN A 293 -9.80 -15.26 2.88
N LYS A 294 -11.02 -14.85 3.22
CA LYS A 294 -12.05 -15.77 3.73
C LYS A 294 -12.49 -16.79 2.68
N LYS A 295 -12.58 -16.41 1.39
CA LYS A 295 -12.85 -17.35 0.30
C LYS A 295 -11.70 -18.35 0.15
N CYS A 296 -10.46 -17.86 0.12
CA CYS A 296 -9.26 -18.70 0.04
C CYS A 296 -9.19 -19.69 1.20
N ASN A 297 -9.36 -19.23 2.44
CA ASN A 297 -9.32 -20.10 3.62
C ASN A 297 -10.39 -21.20 3.58
N LYS A 298 -11.62 -20.89 3.13
CA LYS A 298 -12.67 -21.91 2.98
C LYS A 298 -12.29 -22.97 1.95
N ASN A 299 -11.73 -22.54 0.81
CA ASN A 299 -11.28 -23.47 -0.22
C ASN A 299 -10.11 -24.33 0.28
N GLU A 300 -9.19 -23.73 1.03
CA GLU A 300 -8.09 -24.43 1.69
C GLU A 300 -8.60 -25.46 2.71
N GLU A 301 -9.57 -25.10 3.55
CA GLU A 301 -10.23 -26.02 4.49
C GLU A 301 -10.86 -27.22 3.75
N VAL A 302 -11.59 -26.99 2.66
CA VAL A 302 -12.18 -28.06 1.85
C VAL A 302 -11.11 -28.99 1.27
N LEU A 303 -10.01 -28.43 0.75
CA LEU A 303 -8.89 -29.21 0.21
C LEU A 303 -8.19 -30.02 1.32
N LEU A 304 -8.02 -29.45 2.51
CA LEU A 304 -7.47 -30.16 3.67
C LEU A 304 -8.37 -31.32 4.10
N GLU A 305 -9.69 -31.11 4.15
CA GLU A 305 -10.64 -32.20 4.42
C GLU A 305 -10.56 -33.31 3.36
N GLU A 306 -10.36 -32.97 2.08
CA GLU A 306 -10.19 -33.95 1.01
C GLU A 306 -8.88 -34.72 1.15
N ILE A 307 -7.78 -34.04 1.49
CA ILE A 307 -6.49 -34.69 1.80
C ILE A 307 -6.66 -35.70 2.92
N ASP A 308 -7.34 -35.35 4.01
CA ASP A 308 -7.54 -36.25 5.15
C ASP A 308 -8.46 -37.43 4.78
N LYS A 309 -9.51 -37.21 3.98
CA LYS A 309 -10.33 -38.29 3.42
C LYS A 309 -9.51 -39.25 2.56
N LEU A 310 -8.63 -38.72 1.71
CA LEU A 310 -7.74 -39.54 0.88
C LEU A 310 -6.73 -40.32 1.72
N ARG A 311 -6.17 -39.71 2.78
CA ARG A 311 -5.28 -40.40 3.73
C ARG A 311 -5.97 -41.58 4.40
N LEU A 312 -7.20 -41.39 4.89
CA LEU A 312 -7.99 -42.47 5.49
C LEU A 312 -8.23 -43.61 4.50
N LYS A 313 -8.59 -43.30 3.24
CA LYS A 313 -8.74 -44.32 2.19
C LYS A 313 -7.44 -45.08 1.91
N ILE A 314 -6.31 -44.38 1.87
CA ILE A 314 -5.00 -45.02 1.70
C ILE A 314 -4.70 -45.97 2.86
N GLU A 315 -4.95 -45.56 4.10
CA GLU A 315 -4.76 -46.41 5.28
C GLU A 315 -5.67 -47.65 5.27
N GLU A 316 -6.92 -47.50 4.82
CA GLU A 316 -7.86 -48.60 4.61
C GLU A 316 -7.37 -49.59 3.55
N GLU A 317 -6.96 -49.10 2.38
CA GLU A 317 -6.40 -49.92 1.30
C GLU A 317 -5.12 -50.65 1.73
N VAL A 318 -4.23 -49.98 2.47
CA VAL A 318 -3.02 -50.61 3.04
C VAL A 318 -3.40 -51.73 4.00
N ARG A 319 -4.41 -51.53 4.86
CA ARG A 319 -4.88 -52.57 5.78
C ARG A 319 -5.43 -53.78 5.04
N VAL A 320 -6.33 -53.56 4.08
CA VAL A 320 -6.93 -54.63 3.26
C VAL A 320 -5.85 -55.38 2.48
N HIS A 321 -4.88 -54.66 1.90
CA HIS A 321 -3.76 -55.27 1.19
C HIS A 321 -2.93 -56.18 2.10
N LEU A 322 -2.58 -55.73 3.32
CA LEU A 322 -1.85 -56.55 4.29
C LEU A 322 -2.63 -57.80 4.71
N GLU A 323 -3.95 -57.71 4.86
CA GLU A 323 -4.82 -58.85 5.17
C GLU A 323 -4.85 -59.86 4.01
N ILE A 324 -4.97 -59.39 2.77
CA ILE A 324 -4.92 -60.23 1.57
C ILE A 324 -3.55 -60.90 1.44
N GLU A 325 -2.45 -60.17 1.60
CA GLU A 325 -1.11 -60.74 1.57
C GLU A 325 -0.94 -61.82 2.65
N SER A 326 -1.40 -61.55 3.87
CA SER A 326 -1.36 -62.50 4.98
C SER A 326 -2.15 -63.77 4.66
N PHE A 327 -3.33 -63.63 4.06
CA PHE A 327 -4.14 -64.76 3.61
C PHE A 327 -3.43 -65.59 2.53
N LEU A 328 -2.89 -64.94 1.50
CA LEU A 328 -2.18 -65.61 0.40
C LEU A 328 -0.92 -66.33 0.90
N LYS A 329 -0.13 -65.69 1.78
CA LYS A 329 1.04 -66.33 2.41
C LYS A 329 0.66 -67.58 3.21
N LYS A 330 -0.47 -67.55 3.95
CA LYS A 330 -0.98 -68.73 4.67
C LYS A 330 -1.41 -69.85 3.73
N GLU A 331 -2.09 -69.55 2.63
CA GLU A 331 -2.48 -70.57 1.65
C GLU A 331 -1.28 -71.14 0.90
N GLN A 332 -0.31 -70.30 0.53
CA GLN A 332 0.96 -70.74 -0.03
C GLN A 332 1.67 -71.70 0.92
N GLN A 333 1.79 -71.33 2.20
CA GLN A 333 2.41 -72.19 3.22
C GLN A 333 1.71 -73.56 3.32
N LYS A 334 0.37 -73.59 3.32
CA LYS A 334 -0.39 -74.86 3.33
C LYS A 334 -0.12 -75.73 2.11
N LEU A 335 0.11 -75.12 0.93
CA LEU A 335 0.45 -75.85 -0.28
C LEU A 335 1.90 -76.35 -0.24
N GLU A 336 2.83 -75.54 0.26
CA GLU A 336 4.22 -75.93 0.49
C GLU A 336 4.32 -77.11 1.47
N GLU A 337 3.59 -77.08 2.59
CA GLU A 337 3.52 -78.19 3.55
C GLU A 337 2.96 -79.48 2.91
N LYS A 338 1.92 -79.38 2.06
CA LYS A 338 1.39 -80.53 1.32
C LYS A 338 2.39 -81.06 0.30
N LEU A 339 3.10 -80.17 -0.38
CA LEU A 339 4.12 -80.54 -1.37
C LEU A 339 5.26 -81.28 -0.68
N GLU A 340 5.77 -80.77 0.44
CA GLU A 340 6.81 -81.41 1.25
C GLU A 340 6.36 -82.81 1.71
N TYR A 341 5.13 -82.93 2.22
CA TYR A 341 4.56 -84.22 2.59
C TYR A 341 4.53 -85.22 1.43
N TRP A 342 4.12 -84.79 0.23
CA TRP A 342 4.06 -85.67 -0.94
C TRP A 342 5.44 -86.02 -1.49
N MET A 343 6.41 -85.09 -1.43
CA MET A 343 7.80 -85.35 -1.76
C MET A 343 8.40 -86.40 -0.81
N GLU A 344 8.27 -86.20 0.49
CA GLU A 344 8.77 -87.15 1.50
C GLU A 344 8.12 -88.53 1.35
N LYS A 345 6.80 -88.57 1.08
CA LYS A 345 6.10 -89.82 0.81
C LYS A 345 6.62 -90.51 -0.45
N TYR A 346 6.81 -89.78 -1.54
CA TYR A 346 7.34 -90.33 -2.79
C TYR A 346 8.76 -90.90 -2.59
N ASP A 347 9.63 -90.16 -1.90
CA ASP A 347 10.99 -90.61 -1.61
C ASP A 347 10.99 -91.88 -0.74
N LYS A 348 10.14 -91.93 0.31
CA LYS A 348 9.99 -93.15 1.14
C LYS A 348 9.44 -94.33 0.34
N ASP A 349 8.39 -94.13 -0.45
CA ASP A 349 7.77 -95.20 -1.25
C ASP A 349 8.73 -95.73 -2.32
N THR A 350 9.49 -94.83 -2.97
CA THR A 350 10.53 -95.22 -3.94
C THR A 350 11.69 -95.95 -3.29
N GLU A 351 12.17 -95.50 -2.12
CA GLU A 351 13.19 -96.20 -1.34
C GLU A 351 12.71 -97.59 -0.90
N MET A 352 11.48 -97.70 -0.39
CA MET A 352 10.88 -98.99 -0.03
C MET A 352 10.82 -99.94 -1.23
N LYS A 353 10.33 -99.47 -2.38
CA LYS A 353 10.25 -100.28 -3.61
C LYS A 353 11.64 -100.66 -4.13
N GLN A 354 12.61 -99.76 -4.03
CA GLN A 354 13.99 -100.04 -4.40
C GLN A 354 14.61 -101.10 -3.48
N ASN A 355 14.32 -101.05 -2.18
CA ASN A 355 14.77 -102.03 -1.19
C ASN A 355 14.12 -103.41 -1.41
N GLU A 356 12.82 -103.46 -1.70
CA GLU A 356 12.12 -104.69 -2.10
C GLU A 356 12.74 -105.29 -3.38
N LEU A 357 12.99 -104.45 -4.40
CA LEU A 357 13.62 -104.87 -5.64
C LEU A 357 15.02 -105.43 -5.40
N ASN A 358 15.83 -104.76 -4.58
CA ASN A 358 17.17 -105.21 -4.21
C ASN A 358 17.13 -106.55 -3.45
N SER A 359 16.18 -106.71 -2.53
CA SER A 359 15.96 -107.95 -1.79
C SER A 359 15.58 -109.11 -2.72
N LEU A 360 14.66 -108.89 -3.67
CA LEU A 360 14.28 -109.88 -4.68
C LEU A 360 15.42 -110.21 -5.64
N LYS A 361 16.21 -109.22 -6.05
CA LYS A 361 17.43 -109.45 -6.85
C LYS A 361 18.44 -110.31 -6.09
N SER A 362 18.65 -110.04 -4.80
CA SER A 362 19.51 -110.83 -3.93
C SER A 362 19.01 -112.27 -3.78
N ALA A 363 17.71 -112.46 -3.52
CA ALA A 363 17.09 -113.78 -3.42
C ALA A 363 17.23 -114.56 -4.74
N LYS A 364 16.90 -113.94 -5.87
CA LYS A 364 17.10 -114.54 -7.20
C LYS A 364 18.55 -114.92 -7.46
N ALA A 365 19.51 -114.08 -7.07
CA ALA A 365 20.93 -114.38 -7.24
C ALA A 365 21.37 -115.56 -6.37
N SER A 366 20.88 -115.64 -5.13
CA SER A 366 21.10 -116.78 -4.23
C SER A 366 20.49 -118.06 -4.80
N ASP A 367 19.23 -118.04 -5.23
CA ASP A 367 18.57 -119.20 -5.83
C ASP A 367 19.31 -119.67 -7.09
N LEU A 368 19.73 -118.74 -7.95
CA LEU A 368 20.53 -119.05 -9.13
C LEU A 368 21.87 -119.69 -8.75
N ALA A 369 22.55 -119.20 -7.71
CA ALA A 369 23.78 -119.82 -7.21
C ALA A 369 23.53 -121.25 -6.70
N THR A 370 22.49 -121.47 -5.91
CA THR A 370 22.14 -122.83 -5.43
C THR A 370 21.80 -123.78 -6.59
N LEU A 371 21.11 -123.31 -7.63
CA LEU A 371 20.83 -124.08 -8.83
C LEU A 371 22.11 -124.41 -9.62
N GLN A 372 23.04 -123.45 -9.73
CA GLN A 372 24.33 -123.68 -10.36
C GLN A 372 25.16 -124.71 -9.59
N ASP A 373 25.16 -124.64 -8.26
CA ASP A 373 25.83 -125.60 -7.39
C ASP A 373 25.21 -127.01 -7.51
N LEU A 374 23.88 -127.12 -7.49
CA LEU A 374 23.16 -128.38 -7.75
C LEU A 374 23.48 -128.94 -9.13
N ALA A 375 23.48 -128.10 -10.18
CA ALA A 375 23.83 -128.52 -11.53
C ALA A 375 25.31 -128.96 -11.64
N LYS A 376 26.20 -128.37 -10.83
CA LYS A 376 27.59 -128.80 -10.72
C LYS A 376 27.67 -130.17 -10.01
N GLN A 377 26.99 -130.33 -8.88
CA GLN A 377 26.90 -131.60 -8.15
C GLN A 377 26.31 -132.72 -9.02
N LEU A 378 25.26 -132.45 -9.81
CA LEU A 378 24.71 -133.42 -10.75
C LEU A 378 25.71 -133.84 -11.82
N ARG A 379 26.45 -132.87 -12.41
CA ARG A 379 27.53 -133.19 -13.36
C ARG A 379 28.64 -134.00 -12.72
N GLU A 380 29.02 -133.69 -11.48
CA GLU A 380 29.99 -134.46 -10.70
C GLU A 380 29.49 -135.89 -10.46
N PHE A 381 28.22 -136.08 -10.05
CA PHE A 381 27.63 -137.41 -9.88
C PHE A 381 27.52 -138.18 -11.19
N GLU A 382 27.09 -137.54 -12.29
CA GLU A 382 27.06 -138.16 -13.62
C GLU A 382 28.44 -138.60 -14.07
N GLN A 383 29.47 -137.77 -13.87
CA GLN A 383 30.86 -138.09 -14.17
C GLN A 383 31.32 -139.31 -13.36
N VAL A 384 31.05 -139.35 -12.05
CA VAL A 384 31.36 -140.51 -11.19
C VAL A 384 30.63 -141.76 -11.64
N ILE A 385 29.35 -141.67 -12.04
CA ILE A 385 28.58 -142.81 -12.56
C ILE A 385 29.18 -143.31 -13.88
N ILE A 386 29.57 -142.40 -14.79
CA ILE A 386 30.22 -142.76 -16.06
C ILE A 386 31.57 -143.43 -15.78
N GLU A 387 32.37 -142.87 -14.87
CA GLU A 387 33.66 -143.42 -14.45
C GLU A 387 33.50 -144.82 -13.86
N ASP A 388 32.56 -145.05 -12.93
CA ASP A 388 32.27 -146.37 -12.37
C ASP A 388 31.79 -147.36 -13.44
N ARG A 389 30.95 -146.92 -14.40
CA ARG A 389 30.53 -147.76 -15.54
C ARG A 389 31.71 -148.14 -16.44
N LEU A 390 32.58 -147.18 -16.75
CA LEU A 390 33.74 -147.37 -17.61
C LEU A 390 34.80 -148.23 -16.90
N GLU A 391 34.97 -148.07 -15.59
CA GLU A 391 35.85 -148.89 -14.76
C GLU A 391 35.34 -150.34 -14.66
N LYS A 392 34.02 -150.54 -14.48
CA LYS A 392 33.39 -151.86 -14.57
C LYS A 392 33.55 -152.48 -15.96
N GLU A 393 33.43 -151.70 -17.03
CA GLU A 393 33.62 -152.21 -18.40
C GLU A 393 35.09 -152.57 -18.67
N LYS A 394 36.04 -151.73 -18.23
CA LYS A 394 37.48 -152.03 -18.29
C LYS A 394 37.83 -153.27 -17.49
N ALA A 395 37.27 -153.43 -16.30
CA ALA A 395 37.46 -154.63 -15.48
C ALA A 395 36.94 -155.89 -16.19
N ARG A 396 35.75 -155.82 -16.82
CA ARG A 396 35.24 -156.92 -17.66
C ARG A 396 36.15 -157.22 -18.85
N LYS A 397 36.58 -156.20 -19.59
CA LYS A 397 37.51 -156.37 -20.73
C LYS A 397 38.85 -156.99 -20.29
N LYS A 398 39.39 -156.61 -19.13
CA LYS A 398 40.58 -157.23 -18.54
C LYS A 398 40.35 -158.70 -18.24
N ILE A 399 39.24 -159.05 -17.59
CA ILE A 399 38.89 -160.45 -17.30
C ILE A 399 38.77 -161.26 -18.60
N ASP A 400 38.15 -160.70 -19.64
CA ASP A 400 38.03 -161.36 -20.94
C ASP A 400 39.40 -161.52 -21.65
N GLN A 401 40.29 -160.52 -21.54
CA GLN A 401 41.67 -160.60 -22.03
C GLN A 401 42.48 -161.65 -21.27
N ASP A 402 42.47 -161.63 -19.94
CA ASP A 402 43.12 -162.62 -19.09
C ASP A 402 42.60 -164.04 -19.41
N ALA A 403 41.30 -164.18 -19.69
CA ALA A 403 40.72 -165.45 -20.11
C ALA A 403 41.19 -165.89 -21.51
N LEU A 404 41.41 -164.95 -22.45
CA LEU A 404 41.99 -165.24 -23.77
C LEU A 404 43.48 -165.58 -23.67
N GLU A 405 44.25 -164.86 -22.85
CA GLU A 405 45.65 -165.15 -22.54
C GLU A 405 45.79 -166.51 -21.85
N LEU A 406 44.92 -166.83 -20.90
CA LEU A 406 44.89 -168.15 -20.27
C LEU A 406 44.60 -169.24 -21.32
N LYS A 407 43.64 -169.01 -22.23
CA LYS A 407 43.36 -169.95 -23.34
C LYS A 407 44.56 -170.11 -24.27
N SER A 408 45.31 -169.04 -24.57
CA SER A 408 46.51 -169.13 -25.42
C SER A 408 47.64 -169.84 -24.68
N ILE A 409 47.87 -169.56 -23.40
CA ILE A 409 48.81 -170.27 -22.52
C ILE A 409 48.45 -171.76 -22.44
N ILE A 410 47.18 -172.12 -22.26
CA ILE A 410 46.72 -173.52 -22.23
C ILE A 410 47.01 -174.22 -23.57
N LYS A 411 46.78 -173.56 -24.72
CA LYS A 411 47.14 -174.09 -26.04
C LYS A 411 48.66 -174.28 -26.19
N LEU A 412 49.46 -173.34 -25.71
CA LEU A 412 50.92 -173.40 -25.69
C LEU A 412 51.41 -174.56 -24.80
N GLN A 413 50.83 -174.70 -23.61
CA GLN A 413 51.09 -175.82 -22.71
C GLN A 413 50.69 -177.16 -23.34
N ALA A 414 49.56 -177.24 -24.04
CA ALA A 414 49.12 -178.45 -24.73
C ALA A 414 50.01 -178.80 -25.93
N TRP A 415 50.46 -177.79 -26.70
CA TRP A 415 51.44 -177.97 -27.78
C TRP A 415 52.78 -178.47 -27.24
N TRP A 416 53.29 -177.88 -26.15
CA TRP A 416 54.53 -178.31 -25.51
C TRP A 416 54.41 -179.72 -24.93
N ARG A 417 53.33 -180.03 -24.18
CA ARG A 417 53.05 -181.38 -23.68
C ARG A 417 52.94 -182.41 -24.80
N GLY A 418 52.26 -182.08 -25.90
CA GLY A 418 52.16 -182.95 -27.08
C GLY A 418 53.49 -183.13 -27.82
N THR A 419 54.36 -182.13 -27.81
CA THR A 419 55.71 -182.20 -28.39
C THR A 419 56.64 -183.03 -27.50
N MET A 420 56.51 -182.92 -26.18
CA MET A 420 57.22 -183.75 -25.20
C MET A 420 56.86 -185.24 -25.32
N VAL A 421 55.57 -185.58 -25.57
CA VAL A 421 55.12 -186.97 -25.78
C VAL A 421 55.58 -187.55 -27.12
N ARG A 422 55.70 -186.75 -28.18
CA ARG A 422 56.09 -187.22 -29.54
C ARG A 422 57.59 -187.31 -29.79
N ARG A 423 58.44 -186.73 -28.93
CA ARG A 423 59.91 -186.74 -29.03
C ARG A 423 60.61 -187.58 -27.95
N GLU A 424 59.86 -188.35 -27.15
CA GLU A 424 60.37 -189.33 -26.16
C GLU A 424 61.52 -188.83 -25.26
N LEU A 425 61.45 -187.57 -24.80
CA LEU A 425 62.40 -186.98 -23.86
C LEU A 425 61.74 -186.80 -22.47
N GLY A 426 62.03 -187.73 -21.56
CA GLY A 426 61.68 -187.66 -20.13
C GLY A 426 60.78 -188.81 -19.62
N ASN A 427 60.73 -188.96 -18.28
CA ASN A 427 60.06 -190.03 -17.52
C ASN A 427 58.53 -190.08 -17.71
N PHE A 428 58.05 -190.53 -18.87
CA PHE A 428 56.65 -190.91 -19.10
C PHE A 428 56.57 -192.38 -19.54
N LYS A 429 56.57 -193.28 -18.53
CA LYS A 429 56.12 -194.67 -18.70
C LYS A 429 54.60 -194.68 -18.84
N MET A 430 54.08 -195.43 -19.81
CA MET A 430 52.67 -195.79 -19.92
C MET A 430 52.35 -197.00 -19.03
N PRO A 431 51.44 -196.91 -18.05
CA PRO A 431 50.85 -198.06 -17.39
C PRO A 431 49.43 -198.34 -17.91
N LYS A 432 49.15 -199.64 -18.07
CA LYS A 432 47.89 -200.22 -18.54
C LYS A 432 46.85 -200.39 -17.41
N LYS A 433 45.59 -200.14 -17.76
CA LYS A 433 44.32 -200.85 -17.44
C LYS A 433 44.04 -201.29 -15.98
N GLU A 434 42.93 -200.73 -15.46
CA GLU A 434 41.89 -201.51 -14.78
C GLU A 434 40.53 -201.24 -15.42
N LYS A 435 39.67 -202.27 -15.40
CA LYS A 435 38.43 -202.44 -16.14
C LYS A 435 37.51 -203.26 -15.24
N ASP A 436 36.37 -202.73 -14.80
CA ASP A 436 35.25 -203.58 -14.38
C ASP A 436 33.89 -202.86 -14.39
N ASN A 437 32.83 -203.68 -14.35
CA ASN A 437 31.46 -203.48 -14.81
C ASN A 437 30.43 -203.08 -13.73
N GLY A 438 29.25 -202.61 -14.16
CA GLY A 438 27.95 -202.68 -13.44
C GLY A 438 26.99 -201.53 -13.78
N LYS A 439 26.08 -201.64 -14.77
CA LYS A 439 24.67 -202.14 -14.76
C LYS A 439 23.61 -201.28 -14.02
N GLY A 440 22.56 -200.88 -14.75
CA GLY A 440 21.23 -200.42 -14.25
C GLY A 440 20.70 -199.16 -14.96
N ALA A 441 19.98 -199.23 -16.09
CA ALA A 441 18.52 -199.37 -16.22
C ALA A 441 17.72 -198.04 -16.33
N LYS A 442 17.30 -197.71 -17.57
CA LYS A 442 15.94 -197.39 -18.05
C LYS A 442 15.02 -196.43 -17.24
N GLY A 443 14.64 -195.29 -17.84
CA GLY A 443 13.50 -194.47 -17.37
C GLY A 443 13.05 -193.37 -18.36
N LYS A 444 11.93 -193.60 -19.05
CA LYS A 444 11.13 -192.63 -19.85
C LYS A 444 10.30 -191.72 -18.92
N GLY A 445 9.96 -190.51 -19.37
CA GLY A 445 8.78 -189.72 -18.92
C GLY A 445 9.14 -188.30 -18.47
N LYS A 446 8.92 -187.21 -19.22
CA LYS A 446 7.66 -186.55 -19.68
C LYS A 446 7.12 -185.51 -18.65
N LYS A 447 7.08 -184.25 -19.14
CA LYS A 447 6.07 -183.18 -18.97
C LYS A 447 6.20 -182.08 -17.88
N GLN A 448 5.79 -180.89 -18.38
CA GLN A 448 5.23 -179.68 -17.77
C GLN A 448 6.22 -178.70 -17.09
N ARG A 449 6.45 -177.46 -17.57
CA ARG A 449 5.57 -176.30 -17.91
C ARG A 449 5.14 -175.50 -16.69
N GLN A 450 5.74 -174.31 -16.51
CA GLN A 450 5.15 -173.01 -16.08
C GLN A 450 6.33 -172.02 -15.93
N LYS A 451 6.43 -170.88 -16.63
CA LYS A 451 5.61 -169.65 -16.69
C LYS A 451 5.75 -168.76 -15.42
N ARG A 452 6.41 -167.61 -15.62
CA ARG A 452 6.24 -166.29 -14.96
C ARG A 452 6.41 -166.19 -13.43
N ARG A 453 7.26 -165.25 -13.02
CA ARG A 453 6.82 -163.86 -12.74
C ARG A 453 7.88 -162.86 -13.17
#